data_AF-A0A915EB23-F1
#
_entry.id   AF-A0A915EB23-F1
#
_cell.length_a   1.000
_cell.length_b   1.000
_cell.length_c   1.000
_cell.angle_alpha   90.00
_cell.angle_beta   90.00
_cell.angle_gamma   90.00
#
_symmetry.space_group_name_H-M   'P 1'
#
loop_
_entity.id
_entity.type
_entity.pdbx_description
1 polymer ?
#
loop_
_entity_poly.entity_id
_entity_poly.type
_entity_poly.pdbx_seq_one_letter_code
_entity_poly.pdbx_strand_id
1 'polypeptide(L)'
;MTQALHCRLGASPFGPAGTGKTESVKALGHHLGRFVLVFNCDETFDFQAIGRILVWFCQVGAWGCFDEFNRLEERMLSAVSQQIQNIQESVKAGEEMKVDLQLFRSLAMTQPDRKLIAEVMLFSQGFQTAETLAKKIVSLFTLCKEQLSDQYHYDFGLRALKYVLVSAGNIKRAEIQRITKDQHDKGTESQERDIASRLPEQQILTICL
;
A
#
# COMPACT_ATOMS: atom_id res chain seq x y z
N MET A 1 -4.55 13.13 -5.21
CA MET A 1 -3.80 12.67 -6.41
C MET A 1 -4.56 12.91 -7.70
N THR A 2 -5.85 12.55 -7.80
CA THR A 2 -6.71 12.84 -8.97
C THR A 2 -6.71 14.31 -9.39
N GLN A 3 -6.79 15.24 -8.43
CA GLN A 3 -6.67 16.67 -8.73
C GLN A 3 -5.31 17.07 -9.31
N ALA A 4 -4.21 16.43 -8.86
CA ALA A 4 -2.89 16.70 -9.41
C ALA A 4 -2.81 16.27 -10.88
N LEU A 5 -3.38 15.10 -11.21
CA LEU A 5 -3.51 14.62 -12.60
C LEU A 5 -4.35 15.56 -13.45
N HIS A 6 -5.47 16.06 -12.92
CA HIS A 6 -6.32 17.03 -13.62
C HIS A 6 -5.55 18.32 -13.92
N CYS A 7 -4.72 18.80 -12.99
CA CYS A 7 -3.85 19.95 -13.18
C CYS A 7 -2.57 19.65 -14.00
N ARG A 8 -2.40 18.42 -14.51
CA ARG A 8 -1.18 17.93 -15.19
C ARG A 8 0.10 18.16 -14.36
N LEU A 9 0.00 17.94 -13.05
CA LEU A 9 1.09 18.04 -12.07
C LEU A 9 1.44 16.66 -11.50
N GLY A 10 2.67 16.53 -10.99
CA GLY A 10 3.05 15.40 -10.15
C GLY A 10 2.31 15.41 -8.81
N ALA A 11 2.30 14.28 -8.10
CA ALA A 11 1.79 14.20 -6.74
C ALA A 11 2.92 13.77 -5.80
N SER A 12 3.04 14.45 -4.66
CA SER A 12 4.04 14.12 -3.62
C SER A 12 3.34 13.74 -2.31
N PRO A 13 2.97 12.47 -2.13
CA PRO A 13 2.50 11.99 -0.85
C PRO A 13 3.66 11.95 0.15
N PHE A 14 3.52 12.63 1.28
CA PHE A 14 4.54 12.68 2.34
C PHE A 14 3.95 12.28 3.69
N GLY A 15 4.79 11.77 4.59
CA GLY A 15 4.39 11.29 5.90
C GLY A 15 5.30 10.17 6.42
N PRO A 16 5.07 9.67 7.64
CA PRO A 16 5.90 8.64 8.26
C PRO A 16 6.07 7.38 7.41
N ALA A 17 7.13 6.61 7.66
CA ALA A 17 7.31 5.31 7.03
C ALA A 17 6.15 4.36 7.39
N GLY A 18 5.75 3.50 6.46
CA GLY A 18 4.70 2.50 6.71
C GLY A 18 3.25 3.02 6.73
N THR A 19 2.99 4.26 6.31
CA THR A 19 1.62 4.81 6.18
C THR A 19 0.91 4.45 4.87
N GLY A 20 1.51 3.61 4.02
CA GLY A 20 0.90 3.12 2.78
C GLY A 20 0.97 4.07 1.59
N LYS A 21 1.94 5.00 1.58
CA LYS A 21 2.12 6.00 0.51
C LYS A 21 2.34 5.33 -0.86
N THR A 22 3.37 4.50 -0.96
CA THR A 22 3.76 3.81 -2.19
C THR A 22 2.67 2.85 -2.66
N GLU A 23 2.01 2.13 -1.75
CA GLU A 23 0.88 1.26 -2.05
C GLU A 23 -0.35 2.03 -2.54
N SER A 24 -0.63 3.22 -1.99
CA SER A 24 -1.76 4.05 -2.42
C SER A 24 -1.55 4.60 -3.84
N VAL A 25 -0.32 4.99 -4.19
CA VAL A 25 0.04 5.40 -5.56
C VAL A 25 -0.15 4.25 -6.54
N LYS A 26 0.37 3.06 -6.21
CA LYS A 26 0.19 1.84 -7.02
C LYS A 26 -1.29 1.48 -7.20
N ALA A 27 -2.05 1.49 -6.11
CA ALA A 27 -3.47 1.17 -6.13
C ALA A 27 -4.24 2.14 -7.03
N LEU A 28 -3.98 3.45 -6.91
CA LEU A 28 -4.62 4.46 -7.76
C LEU A 28 -4.29 4.25 -9.25
N GLY A 29 -3.01 4.00 -9.58
CA GLY A 29 -2.62 3.77 -10.97
C GLY A 29 -3.29 2.51 -11.55
N HIS A 30 -3.37 1.42 -10.78
CA HIS A 30 -4.10 0.22 -11.19
C HIS A 30 -5.59 0.50 -11.43
N HIS A 31 -6.25 1.27 -10.56
CA HIS A 31 -7.65 1.66 -10.75
C HIS A 31 -7.88 2.54 -11.98
N LEU A 32 -6.87 3.29 -12.41
CA LEU A 32 -6.91 4.11 -13.62
C LEU A 32 -6.40 3.39 -14.87
N GLY A 33 -6.12 2.09 -14.78
CA GLY A 33 -5.59 1.29 -15.90
C GLY A 33 -4.20 1.73 -16.35
N ARG A 34 -3.42 2.37 -15.46
CA ARG A 34 -2.06 2.84 -15.74
C ARG A 34 -1.04 1.87 -15.18
N PHE A 35 -0.05 1.52 -15.99
CA PHE A 35 1.09 0.76 -15.54
C PHE A 35 1.93 1.61 -14.58
N VAL A 36 2.18 1.12 -13.37
CA VAL A 36 2.94 1.84 -12.33
C VAL A 36 4.25 1.11 -12.05
N LEU A 37 5.37 1.82 -12.18
CA LEU A 37 6.68 1.37 -11.75
C LEU A 37 7.10 2.10 -10.47
N VAL A 38 7.67 1.36 -9.52
CA VAL A 38 8.22 1.92 -8.29
C VAL A 38 9.75 1.83 -8.35
N PHE A 39 10.41 2.96 -8.17
CA PHE A 39 11.86 3.07 -8.08
C PHE A 39 12.21 3.46 -6.64
N ASN A 40 13.03 2.66 -5.97
CA ASN A 40 13.57 3.01 -4.67
C ASN A 40 14.88 3.77 -4.89
N CYS A 41 14.89 5.08 -4.63
CA CYS A 41 16.04 5.94 -4.91
C CYS A 41 17.14 5.78 -3.87
N ASP A 42 18.39 5.83 -4.34
CA ASP A 42 19.60 5.86 -3.50
C ASP A 42 20.58 6.94 -4.01
N GLU A 43 21.66 7.19 -3.26
CA GLU A 43 22.69 8.17 -3.63
C GLU A 43 23.49 7.76 -4.89
N THR A 44 23.48 6.49 -5.28
CA THR A 44 24.18 5.97 -6.46
C THR A 44 23.38 6.09 -7.75
N PHE A 45 22.13 6.53 -7.65
CA PHE A 45 21.26 6.70 -8.78
C PHE A 45 21.89 7.70 -9.75
N ASP A 46 21.98 7.34 -11.05
CA ASP A 46 22.66 8.14 -12.06
C ASP A 46 21.65 9.08 -12.77
N PHE A 47 22.07 10.32 -13.02
CA PHE A 47 21.27 11.31 -13.73
C PHE A 47 20.91 10.84 -15.13
N GLN A 48 21.83 10.16 -15.82
CA GLN A 48 21.54 9.60 -17.14
C GLN A 48 20.48 8.48 -17.05
N ALA A 49 20.49 7.70 -15.97
CA ALA A 49 19.48 6.66 -15.74
C ALA A 49 18.10 7.28 -15.52
N ILE A 50 17.97 8.31 -14.67
CA ILE A 50 16.68 9.02 -14.49
C ILE A 50 16.19 9.60 -15.81
N GLY A 51 17.06 10.28 -16.56
CA GLY A 51 16.69 10.87 -17.85
C GLY A 51 16.13 9.82 -18.83
N ARG A 52 16.77 8.64 -18.94
CA ARG A 52 16.27 7.54 -19.78
C ARG A 52 14.94 6.99 -19.27
N ILE A 53 14.77 6.86 -17.96
CA ILE A 53 13.51 6.40 -17.33
C ILE A 53 12.37 7.40 -17.63
N LEU A 54 12.62 8.71 -17.53
CA LEU A 54 11.63 9.75 -17.84
C LEU A 54 11.22 9.75 -19.32
N VAL A 55 12.19 9.58 -20.23
CA VAL A 55 11.90 9.43 -21.67
C VAL A 55 11.04 8.18 -21.92
N TRP A 56 11.37 7.06 -21.28
CA TRP A 56 10.59 5.83 -21.38
C TRP A 56 9.15 6.03 -20.87
N PHE A 57 8.96 6.74 -19.75
CA PHE A 57 7.63 7.07 -19.26
C PHE A 57 6.82 7.92 -20.24
N CYS A 58 7.44 8.91 -20.87
CA CYS A 58 6.77 9.75 -21.87
C CYS A 58 6.32 8.95 -23.10
N GLN A 59 7.11 7.95 -23.51
CA GLN A 59 6.80 7.10 -24.66
C GLN A 59 5.71 6.07 -24.35
N VAL A 60 5.76 5.45 -23.17
CA VAL A 60 4.83 4.36 -22.77
C VAL A 60 3.55 4.88 -22.15
N GLY A 61 3.56 6.09 -21.57
CA GLY A 61 2.43 6.63 -20.82
C GLY A 61 2.18 5.91 -19.48
N ALA A 62 3.25 5.36 -18.90
CA ALA A 62 3.26 4.72 -17.58
C ALA A 62 3.52 5.74 -16.45
N TRP A 63 3.25 5.33 -15.22
CA TRP A 63 3.46 6.13 -14.01
C TRP A 63 4.73 5.69 -13.29
N GLY A 64 5.53 6.67 -12.86
CA GLY A 64 6.69 6.45 -12.00
C GLY A 64 6.43 6.92 -10.58
N CYS A 65 6.65 6.02 -9.62
CA CYS A 65 6.68 6.33 -8.19
C CYS A 65 8.13 6.23 -7.72
N PHE A 66 8.73 7.37 -7.38
CA PHE A 66 10.10 7.42 -6.85
C PHE A 66 10.02 7.49 -5.32
N ASP A 67 10.31 6.36 -4.67
CA ASP A 67 10.39 6.23 -3.21
C ASP A 67 11.75 6.71 -2.72
N GLU A 68 11.84 7.18 -1.47
CA GLU A 68 13.08 7.70 -0.87
C GLU A 68 13.75 8.81 -1.72
N PHE A 69 12.95 9.61 -2.43
CA PHE A 69 13.43 10.70 -3.31
C PHE A 69 14.31 11.73 -2.58
N ASN A 70 14.11 11.87 -1.27
CA ASN A 70 14.92 12.71 -0.38
C ASN A 70 16.34 12.17 -0.13
N ARG A 71 16.70 10.98 -0.60
CA ARG A 71 18.07 10.43 -0.53
C ARG A 71 18.94 10.79 -1.72
N LEU A 72 18.37 11.37 -2.77
CA LEU A 72 19.14 11.80 -3.94
C LEU A 72 20.01 13.01 -3.60
N GLU A 73 21.18 13.10 -4.22
CA GLU A 73 22.03 14.29 -4.10
C GLU A 73 21.34 15.55 -4.61
N GLU A 74 21.57 16.70 -3.97
CA GLU A 74 20.96 17.98 -4.34
C GLU A 74 21.21 18.37 -5.81
N ARG A 75 22.40 18.05 -6.33
CA ARG A 75 22.76 18.29 -7.74
C ARG A 75 21.87 17.51 -8.70
N MET A 76 21.60 16.25 -8.37
CA MET A 76 20.69 15.41 -9.14
C MET A 76 19.25 15.92 -9.03
N LEU A 77 18.79 16.28 -7.83
CA LEU A 77 17.44 16.79 -7.61
C LEU A 77 17.14 18.02 -8.47
N SER A 78 18.09 18.95 -8.55
CA SER A 78 17.98 20.15 -9.40
C SER A 78 17.84 19.78 -10.88
N ALA A 79 18.71 18.90 -11.38
CA ALA A 79 18.71 18.49 -12.78
C ALA A 79 17.44 17.70 -13.17
N VAL A 80 16.95 16.82 -12.29
CA VAL A 80 15.72 16.06 -12.48
C VAL A 80 14.50 16.97 -12.43
N SER A 81 14.48 17.97 -11.55
CA SER A 81 13.40 18.95 -11.47
C SER A 81 13.24 19.72 -12.78
N GLN A 82 14.36 20.15 -13.39
CA GLN A 82 14.33 20.81 -14.70
C GLN A 82 13.77 19.88 -15.79
N GLN A 83 14.15 18.61 -15.80
CA GLN A 83 13.62 17.64 -16.77
C GLN A 83 12.10 17.44 -16.60
N ILE A 84 11.63 17.29 -15.36
CA ILE A 84 10.20 17.14 -15.05
C ILE A 84 9.44 18.41 -15.43
N GLN A 85 9.99 19.59 -15.17
CA GLN A 85 9.40 20.87 -15.56
C GLN A 85 9.18 20.94 -17.07
N ASN A 86 10.23 20.65 -17.86
CA ASN A 86 10.15 20.68 -19.32
C ASN A 86 9.07 19.71 -19.85
N ILE A 87 8.95 18.53 -19.24
CA ILE A 87 7.92 17.54 -19.57
C ILE A 87 6.52 18.09 -19.24
N GLN A 88 6.33 18.67 -18.04
CA GLN A 88 5.04 19.21 -17.62
C GLN A 88 4.60 20.41 -18.48
N GLU A 89 5.53 21.29 -18.82
CA GLU A 89 5.29 22.43 -19.71
C GLU A 89 4.90 21.95 -21.11
N SER A 90 5.62 20.97 -21.67
CA SER A 90 5.30 20.37 -22.98
C SER A 90 3.92 19.72 -22.98
N VAL A 91 3.54 19.07 -21.87
CA VAL A 91 2.22 18.46 -21.68
C VAL A 91 1.14 19.54 -21.51
N LYS A 92 1.44 20.70 -20.91
CA LYS A 92 0.50 21.81 -20.71
C LYS A 92 0.34 22.69 -21.95
N ALA A 93 1.34 22.80 -22.82
CA ALA A 93 1.37 23.68 -24.00
C ALA A 93 0.24 23.46 -25.04
N GLY A 94 -0.66 22.49 -24.83
CA GLY A 94 -1.93 22.38 -25.55
C GLY A 94 -3.07 23.26 -25.02
N GLU A 95 -2.90 23.96 -23.89
CA GLU A 95 -3.88 24.88 -23.27
C GLU A 95 -3.17 26.11 -22.64
N GLU A 96 -3.90 27.21 -22.43
CA GLU A 96 -3.36 28.51 -21.97
C GLU A 96 -2.44 28.40 -20.73
N MET A 97 -1.28 29.06 -20.84
CA MET A 97 -0.16 28.97 -19.91
C MET A 97 -0.36 29.80 -18.65
N LYS A 98 -0.43 29.13 -17.49
CA LYS A 98 -0.23 29.75 -16.17
C LYS A 98 1.05 29.18 -15.57
N VAL A 99 2.08 30.02 -15.44
CA VAL A 99 3.36 29.65 -14.83
C VAL A 99 3.13 29.48 -13.33
N ASP A 100 3.17 28.24 -12.86
CA ASP A 100 3.15 27.93 -11.44
C ASP A 100 4.36 27.03 -11.15
N LEU A 101 5.22 27.46 -10.23
CA LEU A 101 6.47 26.78 -9.83
C LEU A 101 6.22 25.47 -9.05
N GLN A 102 4.97 25.06 -8.89
CA GLN A 102 4.59 23.83 -8.22
C GLN A 102 4.63 22.64 -9.20
N LEU A 103 5.79 21.97 -9.28
CA LEU A 103 5.95 20.71 -10.04
C LEU A 103 5.13 19.55 -9.46
N PHE A 104 4.86 19.60 -8.15
CA PHE A 104 4.14 18.56 -7.43
C PHE A 104 3.08 19.15 -6.51
N ARG A 105 1.93 18.47 -6.44
CA ARG A 105 0.93 18.73 -5.42
C ARG A 105 1.16 17.82 -4.22
N SER A 106 1.46 18.42 -3.07
CA SER A 106 1.71 17.68 -1.83
C SER A 106 0.43 17.07 -1.26
N LEU A 107 0.55 15.87 -0.69
CA LEU A 107 -0.53 15.17 0.01
C LEU A 107 0.00 14.60 1.32
N ALA A 108 -0.55 15.04 2.45
CA ALA A 108 -0.16 14.49 3.75
C ALA A 108 -0.82 13.12 3.98
N MET A 109 -0.02 12.12 4.35
CA MET A 109 -0.44 10.76 4.71
C MET A 109 0.12 10.40 6.09
N THR A 110 -0.47 10.99 7.13
CA THR A 110 0.04 10.96 8.51
C THR A 110 -0.33 9.67 9.25
N GLN A 111 -1.61 9.29 9.25
CA GLN A 111 -2.09 8.11 9.99
C GLN A 111 -3.20 7.39 9.22
N PRO A 112 -3.02 6.10 8.88
CA PRO A 112 -4.07 5.30 8.30
C PRO A 112 -5.08 4.82 9.37
N ASP A 113 -6.34 4.64 8.98
CA ASP A 113 -7.33 3.98 9.84
C ASP A 113 -7.08 2.47 9.89
N ARG A 114 -6.32 2.05 10.90
CA ARG A 114 -5.95 0.63 11.11
C ARG A 114 -7.16 -0.26 11.35
N LYS A 115 -8.22 0.25 11.99
CA LYS A 115 -9.41 -0.54 12.33
C LYS A 115 -10.21 -0.85 11.08
N LEU A 116 -10.51 0.16 10.27
CA LEU A 116 -11.26 -0.03 9.03
C LEU A 116 -10.50 -0.93 8.06
N ILE A 117 -9.17 -0.75 7.93
CA ILE A 117 -8.34 -1.61 7.09
C ILE A 117 -8.40 -3.06 7.58
N ALA A 118 -8.24 -3.30 8.88
CA ALA A 118 -8.28 -4.65 9.44
C ALA A 118 -9.64 -5.32 9.25
N GLU A 119 -10.73 -4.57 9.45
CA GLU A 119 -12.09 -5.04 9.26
C GLU A 119 -12.35 -5.47 7.81
N VAL A 120 -12.04 -4.61 6.85
CA VAL A 120 -12.21 -4.91 5.41
C VAL A 120 -11.35 -6.10 4.99
N MET A 121 -10.11 -6.18 5.49
CA MET A 121 -9.23 -7.32 5.20
C MET A 121 -9.79 -8.64 5.75
N LEU A 122 -10.21 -8.68 7.02
CA LEU A 122 -10.80 -9.87 7.62
C LEU A 122 -12.09 -10.27 6.89
N PHE A 123 -12.95 -9.29 6.57
CA PHE A 123 -14.17 -9.54 5.84
C PHE A 123 -13.89 -10.15 4.45
N SER A 124 -12.91 -9.61 3.71
CA SER A 124 -12.50 -10.14 2.40
C SER A 124 -11.93 -11.56 2.46
N GLN A 125 -11.43 -11.99 3.61
CA GLN A 125 -10.92 -13.33 3.86
C GLN A 125 -12.01 -14.30 4.36
N GLY A 126 -13.25 -13.83 4.47
CA GLY A 126 -14.40 -14.64 4.87
C GLY A 126 -14.61 -14.72 6.37
N PHE A 127 -14.05 -13.81 7.18
CA PHE A 127 -14.37 -13.71 8.61
C PHE A 127 -15.74 -13.06 8.82
N GLN A 128 -16.62 -13.72 9.55
CA GLN A 128 -17.99 -13.23 9.80
C GLN A 128 -18.01 -12.17 10.90
N THR A 129 -17.20 -12.36 11.95
CA THR A 129 -17.11 -11.45 13.10
C THR A 129 -16.01 -10.39 12.93
N ALA A 130 -15.70 -10.03 11.68
CA ALA A 130 -14.59 -9.14 11.29
C ALA A 130 -14.56 -7.82 12.07
N GLU A 131 -15.70 -7.16 12.26
CA GLU A 131 -15.79 -5.88 12.99
C GLU A 131 -15.29 -6.00 14.45
N THR A 132 -15.69 -7.09 15.13
CA THR A 132 -15.32 -7.31 16.53
C THR A 132 -13.85 -7.72 16.64
N LEU A 133 -13.37 -8.57 15.74
CA LEU A 133 -11.98 -9.01 15.67
C LEU A 133 -11.03 -7.85 15.35
N ALA A 134 -11.40 -6.98 14.39
CA ALA A 134 -10.63 -5.81 14.01
C ALA A 134 -10.44 -4.83 15.18
N LYS A 135 -11.51 -4.58 15.96
CA LYS A 135 -11.40 -3.78 17.19
C LYS A 135 -10.39 -4.39 18.16
N LYS A 136 -10.51 -5.69 18.45
CA LYS A 136 -9.65 -6.40 19.40
C LYS A 136 -8.17 -6.38 18.97
N ILE A 137 -7.87 -6.71 17.72
CA ILE A 137 -6.47 -6.79 17.25
C ILE A 137 -5.80 -5.42 17.18
N VAL A 138 -6.53 -4.38 16.74
CA VAL A 138 -5.96 -3.02 16.68
C VAL A 138 -5.76 -2.46 18.09
N SER A 139 -6.67 -2.74 19.02
CA SER A 139 -6.48 -2.42 20.43
C SER A 139 -5.26 -3.14 21.00
N LEU A 140 -5.08 -4.44 20.71
CA LEU A 140 -3.90 -5.20 21.12
C LEU A 140 -2.60 -4.58 20.59
N PHE A 141 -2.51 -4.30 19.29
CA PHE A 141 -1.32 -3.66 18.69
C PHE A 141 -1.01 -2.29 19.31
N THR A 142 -2.04 -1.54 19.69
CA THR A 142 -1.89 -0.25 20.36
C THR A 142 -1.36 -0.44 21.79
N LEU A 143 -1.95 -1.37 22.54
CA LEU A 143 -1.49 -1.72 23.89
C LEU A 143 -0.06 -2.27 23.89
N CYS A 144 0.29 -3.15 22.96
CA CYS A 144 1.66 -3.67 22.83
C CYS A 144 2.67 -2.55 22.58
N LYS A 145 2.32 -1.56 21.74
CA LYS A 145 3.18 -0.41 21.49
C LYS A 145 3.36 0.49 22.74
N GLU A 146 2.33 0.61 23.56
CA GLU A 146 2.33 1.49 24.74
C GLU A 146 2.90 0.83 26.00
N GLN A 147 2.72 -0.48 26.14
CA GLN A 147 3.02 -1.23 27.38
C GLN A 147 4.33 -2.01 27.32
N LEU A 148 4.81 -2.37 26.12
CA LEU A 148 6.09 -3.08 25.99
C LEU A 148 7.26 -2.09 26.05
N SER A 149 8.42 -2.58 26.45
CA SER A 149 9.65 -1.79 26.42
C SER A 149 9.96 -1.32 25.00
N ASP A 150 10.40 -0.08 24.88
CA ASP A 150 10.78 0.51 23.58
C ASP A 150 12.07 -0.13 23.08
N GLN A 151 11.93 -1.12 22.19
CA GLN A 151 13.03 -1.86 21.60
C GLN A 151 13.01 -1.68 20.08
N TYR A 152 14.19 -1.48 19.48
CA TYR A 152 14.35 -1.17 18.05
C TYR A 152 13.82 -2.27 17.11
N HIS A 153 13.75 -3.51 17.57
CA HIS A 153 13.35 -4.66 16.78
C HIS A 153 11.84 -4.94 16.84
N TYR A 154 11.07 -4.19 17.63
CA TYR A 154 9.62 -4.30 17.66
C TYR A 154 8.97 -3.44 16.57
N ASP A 155 8.06 -4.05 15.80
CA ASP A 155 7.26 -3.36 14.78
C ASP A 155 5.76 -3.61 15.00
N PHE A 156 5.05 -2.59 15.48
CA PHE A 156 3.59 -2.56 15.62
C PHE A 156 2.92 -1.68 14.55
N GLY A 157 3.59 -1.48 13.42
CA GLY A 157 3.11 -0.70 12.29
C GLY A 157 2.07 -1.42 11.43
N LEU A 158 1.57 -0.72 10.40
CA LEU A 158 0.56 -1.26 9.49
C LEU A 158 1.07 -2.47 8.68
N ARG A 159 2.38 -2.57 8.45
CA ARG A 159 3.01 -3.70 7.76
C ARG A 159 2.90 -4.99 8.58
N ALA A 160 3.25 -4.93 9.86
CA ALA A 160 3.11 -6.05 10.78
C ALA A 160 1.63 -6.46 10.92
N LEU A 161 0.72 -5.49 11.08
CA LEU A 161 -0.72 -5.75 11.13
C LEU A 161 -1.21 -6.47 9.86
N LYS A 162 -0.83 -5.98 8.67
CA LYS A 162 -1.18 -6.63 7.38
C LYS A 162 -0.69 -8.08 7.33
N TYR A 163 0.52 -8.35 7.81
CA TYR A 163 1.07 -9.71 7.82
C TYR A 163 0.24 -10.66 8.69
N VAL A 164 -0.10 -10.25 9.92
CA VAL A 164 -0.93 -11.05 10.83
C VAL A 164 -2.29 -11.35 10.20
N LEU A 165 -2.94 -10.35 9.59
CA LEU A 165 -4.22 -10.52 8.94
C LEU A 165 -4.13 -11.46 7.72
N VAL A 166 -3.10 -11.34 6.88
CA VAL A 166 -2.89 -12.26 5.74
C VAL A 166 -2.65 -13.69 6.22
N SER A 167 -1.86 -13.86 7.28
CA SER A 167 -1.58 -15.16 7.89
C SER A 167 -2.87 -15.80 8.42
N ALA A 168 -3.70 -15.05 9.14
CA ALA A 168 -4.99 -15.53 9.66
C ALA A 168 -5.91 -16.03 8.54
N GLY A 169 -5.98 -15.33 7.41
CA GLY A 169 -6.72 -15.76 6.23
C GLY A 169 -6.16 -17.04 5.60
N ASN A 170 -4.83 -17.20 5.56
CA ASN A 170 -4.20 -18.43 5.07
C ASN A 170 -4.52 -19.63 5.96
N ILE A 171 -4.42 -19.47 7.29
CA ILE A 171 -4.74 -20.52 8.26
C ILE A 171 -6.22 -20.90 8.14
N LYS A 172 -7.13 -19.92 8.07
CA LYS A 172 -8.56 -20.18 7.90
C LYS A 172 -8.84 -20.99 6.63
N ARG A 173 -8.22 -20.63 5.50
CA ARG A 173 -8.37 -21.37 4.23
C ARG A 173 -7.81 -22.79 4.33
N ALA A 174 -6.64 -22.97 4.93
CA ALA A 174 -6.03 -24.29 5.11
C ALA A 174 -6.91 -25.20 5.97
N GLU A 175 -7.51 -24.67 7.03
CA GLU A 175 -8.39 -25.43 7.92
C GLU A 175 -9.70 -25.83 7.22
N ILE A 176 -10.30 -24.92 6.45
CA ILE A 176 -11.48 -25.24 5.63
C ILE A 176 -11.17 -26.37 4.64
N GLN A 177 -10.02 -26.30 3.95
CA GLN A 177 -9.60 -27.35 3.01
C GLN A 177 -9.38 -28.70 3.70
N ARG A 178 -8.78 -28.69 4.90
CA ARG A 178 -8.54 -29.90 5.69
C ARG A 178 -9.86 -30.58 6.08
N ILE A 179 -10.81 -29.81 6.63
CA ILE A 179 -12.12 -30.33 7.04
C ILE A 179 -12.92 -30.82 5.82
N THR A 180 -12.87 -30.09 4.71
CA THR A 180 -13.58 -30.46 3.48
C THR A 180 -13.06 -31.79 2.93
N LYS A 181 -11.73 -31.99 2.95
CA LYS A 181 -11.12 -33.26 2.55
C LYS A 181 -11.52 -34.42 3.47
N ASP A 182 -11.47 -34.20 4.79
CA ASP A 182 -11.86 -35.22 5.78
C ASP A 182 -13.34 -35.61 5.66
N GLN A 183 -14.22 -34.69 5.24
CA GLN A 183 -15.64 -34.95 5.00
C GLN A 183 -15.87 -35.73 3.70
N HIS A 184 -15.09 -35.40 2.65
CA HIS A 184 -15.12 -36.13 1.38
C HIS A 184 -14.68 -37.58 1.56
N ASP A 185 -13.60 -37.82 2.31
CA ASP A 185 -13.12 -39.17 2.63
C ASP A 185 -14.15 -39.99 3.46
N LYS A 186 -15.04 -39.31 4.18
CA LYS A 186 -16.13 -39.92 4.97
C LYS A 186 -17.45 -40.05 4.20
N GLY A 187 -17.52 -39.61 2.94
CA GLY A 187 -18.71 -39.67 2.10
C GLY A 187 -19.83 -38.69 2.49
N THR A 188 -19.53 -37.66 3.29
CA THR A 188 -20.50 -36.64 3.72
C THR A 188 -20.27 -35.36 2.93
N GLU A 189 -21.24 -34.94 2.12
CA GLU A 189 -21.19 -33.61 1.48
C GLU A 189 -21.70 -32.55 2.45
N SER A 190 -20.82 -31.62 2.84
CA SER A 190 -21.17 -30.44 3.63
C SER A 190 -20.78 -29.18 2.87
N GLN A 191 -21.62 -28.15 2.93
CA GLN A 191 -21.32 -26.87 2.28
C GLN A 191 -20.12 -26.19 2.95
N GLU A 192 -19.16 -25.70 2.16
CA GLU A 192 -17.97 -24.99 2.67
C GLU A 192 -18.33 -23.79 3.56
N ARG A 193 -19.46 -23.14 3.28
CA ARG A 193 -19.99 -22.01 4.07
C ARG A 193 -20.34 -22.41 5.50
N ASP A 194 -20.89 -23.61 5.68
CA ASP A 194 -21.26 -24.14 7.00
C ASP A 194 -20.03 -24.59 7.79
N ILE A 195 -19.00 -25.07 7.09
CA ILE A 195 -17.70 -25.37 7.71
C ILE A 195 -17.05 -24.07 8.18
N ALA A 196 -17.03 -23.04 7.31
CA ALA A 196 -16.42 -21.76 7.60
C ALA A 196 -17.08 -20.99 8.76
N SER A 197 -18.39 -21.18 8.98
CA SER A 197 -19.14 -20.56 10.08
C SER A 197 -18.90 -21.21 11.43
N ARG A 198 -18.51 -22.50 11.46
CA ARG A 198 -18.25 -23.27 12.68
C ARG A 198 -16.84 -23.09 13.23
N LEU A 199 -15.92 -22.53 12.43
CA LEU A 199 -14.54 -22.35 12.83
C LEU A 199 -14.40 -21.25 13.89
N PRO A 200 -13.58 -21.47 14.94
CA PRO A 200 -13.34 -20.48 15.99
C PRO A 200 -12.44 -19.35 15.46
N GLU A 201 -13.05 -18.34 14.85
CA GLU A 201 -12.35 -17.22 14.22
C GLU A 201 -11.37 -16.49 15.14
N GLN A 202 -11.74 -16.31 16.42
CA GLN A 202 -10.88 -15.67 17.41
C GLN A 202 -9.61 -16.50 17.67
N GLN A 203 -9.71 -17.84 17.72
CA GLN A 203 -8.54 -18.69 17.93
C GLN A 203 -7.58 -18.63 16.74
N ILE A 204 -8.11 -18.63 15.52
CA ILE A 204 -7.30 -18.49 14.29
C ILE A 204 -6.49 -17.18 14.35
N LEU A 205 -7.12 -16.08 14.73
CA LEU A 205 -6.43 -14.80 14.82
C LEU A 205 -5.40 -14.76 15.95
N THR A 206 -5.68 -15.40 17.09
CA THR A 206 -4.74 -15.53 18.22
C THR A 206 -3.51 -16.34 17.88
N ILE A 207 -3.60 -17.37 17.03
CA ILE A 207 -2.45 -18.17 16.59
C ILE A 207 -1.45 -17.33 15.76
N CYS A 208 -1.91 -16.24 15.13
CA CYS A 208 -1.08 -15.37 14.30
C CYS A 208 -0.37 -14.24 15.06
N LEU A 209 -0.65 -14.08 16.36
CA LEU A 209 -0.09 -13.06 17.24
C LEU A 209 1.07 -13.64 18.04
#